data_AF-A0A803NYE8-F1
#
_entry.id   AF-A0A803NYE8-F1
#
_cell.length_a   1.000
_cell.length_b   1.000
_cell.length_c   1.000
_cell.angle_alpha   90.00
_cell.angle_beta   90.00
_cell.angle_gamma   90.00
#
_symmetry.space_group_name_H-M   'P 1'
#
loop_
_entity.id
_entity.type
_entity.pdbx_description
1 polymer ?
#
loop_
_entity_poly.entity_id
_entity_poly.type
_entity_poly.pdbx_seq_one_letter_code
_entity_poly.pdbx_strand_id
1 'polypeptide(L)'
;MFVFGDSSFDVGNNNYFNTSSRANYYPYGETFFKYPTGRFSNGRLIPDFITEYAELPLLPPYLQPGYVDFTYGVNFASAGAGALLETRQGFVISLETQIGYFKNVSQILREKLGDAEAITLLSKAVYLFSVGANDYSFLFDTNSSALDSFSREEFVGLVIENISSAIELIPLKGHTSNLLSRLGVESPA
;
A
#
# COMPACT_ATOMS: atom_id res chain seq x y z
N MET A 1 6.34 10.90 -1.44
CA MET A 1 6.19 9.50 -1.87
C MET A 1 5.01 8.86 -1.14
N PHE A 2 4.12 8.17 -1.84
CA PHE A 2 2.96 7.51 -1.25
C PHE A 2 3.07 6.01 -1.40
N VAL A 3 2.91 5.26 -0.31
CA VAL A 3 3.17 3.81 -0.28
C VAL A 3 1.91 3.05 0.08
N PHE A 4 1.60 2.03 -0.70
CA PHE A 4 0.46 1.13 -0.56
C PHE A 4 0.96 -0.30 -0.53
N GLY A 5 0.24 -1.17 0.15
CA GLY A 5 0.55 -2.59 0.11
C GLY A 5 0.31 -3.33 1.39
N ASP A 6 1.14 -4.35 1.58
CA ASP A 6 1.06 -5.30 2.67
C ASP A 6 2.21 -5.18 3.68
N SER A 7 2.48 -6.26 4.43
CA SER A 7 3.53 -6.34 5.45
C SER A 7 4.91 -5.99 4.93
N SER A 8 5.15 -6.17 3.63
CA SER A 8 6.42 -5.84 2.99
C SER A 8 6.73 -4.34 3.10
N PHE A 9 5.69 -3.50 3.15
CA PHE A 9 5.80 -2.04 3.22
C PHE A 9 5.15 -1.43 4.46
N ASP A 10 4.45 -2.18 5.31
CA ASP A 10 3.80 -1.67 6.52
C ASP A 10 4.83 -1.12 7.53
N VAL A 11 4.72 0.18 7.82
CA VAL A 11 5.60 0.91 8.74
C VAL A 11 5.07 0.97 10.18
N GLY A 12 3.96 0.30 10.46
CA GLY A 12 3.31 0.23 11.76
C GLY A 12 1.85 0.67 11.77
N ASN A 13 1.16 0.74 10.64
CA ASN A 13 -0.28 1.05 10.59
C ASN A 13 -1.09 0.04 11.42
N ASN A 14 -0.69 -1.24 11.38
CA ASN A 14 -1.34 -2.32 12.12
C ASN A 14 -1.25 -2.20 13.65
N ASN A 15 -0.45 -1.28 14.17
CA ASN A 15 -0.40 -1.00 15.61
C ASN A 15 -1.63 -0.24 16.11
N TYR A 16 -2.40 0.41 15.22
CA TYR A 16 -3.41 1.39 15.59
C TYR A 16 -4.86 0.89 15.45
N PHE A 17 -5.06 -0.38 15.10
CA PHE A 17 -6.39 -1.01 15.06
C PHE A 17 -6.31 -2.48 15.51
N ASN A 18 -7.46 -3.11 15.76
CA ASN A 18 -7.50 -4.48 16.29
C ASN A 18 -7.19 -5.52 15.19
N THR A 19 -5.99 -6.10 15.23
CA THR A 19 -5.54 -7.14 14.30
C THR A 19 -4.45 -8.01 14.95
N SER A 20 -4.33 -9.25 14.50
CA SER A 20 -3.23 -10.15 14.87
C SER A 20 -1.97 -9.91 14.03
N SER A 21 -2.09 -9.27 12.87
CA SER A 21 -0.98 -8.99 11.94
C SER A 21 -0.16 -7.79 12.43
N ARG A 22 0.52 -7.90 13.57
CA ARG A 22 1.39 -6.84 14.13
C ARG A 22 2.84 -7.31 14.22
N ALA A 23 3.76 -6.35 14.11
CA ALA A 23 5.20 -6.57 14.29
C ALA A 23 5.77 -5.58 15.34
N ASN A 24 5.01 -5.32 16.40
CA ASN A 24 5.37 -4.42 17.50
C ASN A 24 5.96 -5.17 18.71
N TYR A 25 6.68 -6.26 18.46
CA TYR A 25 7.36 -7.07 19.46
C TYR A 25 8.74 -7.53 18.96
N TYR A 26 9.60 -8.00 19.86
CA TYR A 26 10.92 -8.53 19.51
C TYR A 26 10.81 -9.78 18.62
N PRO A 27 11.63 -9.96 17.56
CA PRO A 27 12.87 -9.24 17.23
C PRO A 27 12.72 -8.08 16.23
N TYR A 28 11.50 -7.63 15.93
CA TYR A 28 11.31 -6.57 14.95
C TYR A 28 11.96 -5.24 15.38
N GLY A 29 12.58 -4.54 14.43
CA GLY A 29 13.27 -3.25 14.65
C GLY A 29 14.65 -3.30 15.35
N GLU A 30 15.18 -4.48 15.69
CA GLU A 30 16.44 -4.65 16.45
C GLU A 30 17.68 -3.96 15.85
N THR A 31 17.82 -3.92 14.53
CA THR A 31 19.05 -3.46 13.86
C THR A 31 19.10 -1.95 13.64
N PHE A 32 17.99 -1.33 13.22
CA PHE A 32 17.97 0.09 12.84
C PHE A 32 17.28 0.97 13.88
N PHE A 33 16.02 0.69 14.20
CA PHE A 33 15.22 1.52 15.12
C PHE A 33 15.53 1.27 16.59
N LYS A 34 16.07 0.09 16.93
CA LYS A 34 16.35 -0.36 18.32
C LYS A 34 15.11 -0.56 19.19
N TYR A 35 13.92 -0.55 18.59
CA TYR A 35 12.66 -0.95 19.19
C TYR A 35 11.66 -1.41 18.11
N PRO A 36 10.65 -2.23 18.44
CA PRO A 36 9.65 -2.69 17.47
C PRO A 36 8.72 -1.56 17.03
N THR A 37 8.82 -1.14 15.77
CA THR A 37 7.97 -0.06 15.21
C THR A 37 6.67 -0.58 14.61
N GLY A 38 6.47 -1.90 14.50
CA GLY A 38 5.38 -2.48 13.69
C GLY A 38 5.79 -2.87 12.27
N ARG A 39 7.07 -2.71 11.91
CA ARG A 39 7.64 -3.17 10.62
C ARG A 39 7.94 -4.66 10.67
N PHE A 40 7.57 -5.40 9.62
CA PHE A 40 7.89 -6.83 9.48
C PHE A 40 9.35 -7.04 9.02
N SER A 41 10.28 -6.38 9.70
CA SER A 41 11.72 -6.40 9.46
C SER A 41 12.45 -6.11 10.76
N ASN A 42 13.72 -6.54 10.86
CA ASN A 42 14.59 -6.14 11.96
C ASN A 42 15.03 -4.66 11.86
N GLY A 43 14.57 -3.90 10.87
CA GLY A 43 14.93 -2.50 10.70
C GLY A 43 14.12 -1.83 9.59
N ARG A 44 14.83 -1.29 8.60
CA ARG A 44 14.26 -0.60 7.45
C ARG A 44 13.52 -1.56 6.51
N LEU A 45 12.56 -1.01 5.76
CA LEU A 45 11.87 -1.63 4.62
C LEU A 45 12.34 -0.98 3.31
N ILE A 46 12.03 -1.60 2.17
CA ILE A 46 12.37 -1.06 0.83
C ILE A 46 12.00 0.42 0.65
N PRO A 47 10.80 0.91 1.05
CA PRO A 47 10.45 2.32 0.91
C PRO A 47 11.39 3.26 1.68
N ASP A 48 11.96 2.81 2.81
CA ASP A 48 12.86 3.64 3.62
C ASP A 48 14.16 3.93 2.88
N PHE A 49 14.73 2.91 2.22
CA PHE A 49 15.93 3.06 1.42
C PHE A 49 15.70 4.01 0.23
N ILE A 50 14.50 3.99 -0.35
CA ILE A 50 14.11 4.93 -1.42
C ILE A 50 14.02 6.36 -0.88
N THR A 51 13.37 6.57 0.28
CA THR A 51 13.33 7.90 0.91
C THR A 51 14.72 8.41 1.27
N GLU A 52 15.58 7.56 1.83
CA GLU A 52 16.93 7.94 2.23
C GLU A 52 17.78 8.33 1.03
N TYR A 53 17.72 7.57 -0.06
CA TYR A 53 18.40 7.92 -1.31
C TYR A 53 17.89 9.24 -1.91
N ALA A 54 16.61 9.54 -1.72
CA ALA A 54 16.00 10.80 -2.15
C ALA A 54 16.19 11.96 -1.14
N GLU A 55 16.97 11.76 -0.07
CA GLU A 55 17.17 12.72 1.02
C GLU A 55 15.85 13.19 1.68
N LEU A 56 14.86 12.29 1.73
CA LEU A 56 13.55 12.50 2.34
C LEU A 56 13.47 11.88 3.74
N PRO A 57 12.61 12.43 4.63
CA PRO A 57 12.32 11.78 5.89
C PRO A 57 11.64 10.42 5.67
N LEU A 58 11.81 9.52 6.63
CA LEU A 58 11.06 8.26 6.65
C LEU A 58 9.56 8.56 6.67
N LEU A 59 8.80 7.79 5.89
CA LEU A 59 7.37 8.00 5.80
C LEU A 59 6.66 7.52 7.07
N PRO A 60 5.77 8.35 7.65
CA PRO A 60 4.98 7.95 8.80
C PRO A 60 3.87 6.96 8.40
N PRO A 61 3.41 6.08 9.32
CA PRO A 61 2.16 5.36 9.16
C PRO A 61 0.99 6.35 9.11
N TYR A 62 0.07 6.18 8.18
CA TYR A 62 -1.14 7.00 8.08
C TYR A 62 -1.97 7.03 9.36
N LEU A 63 -2.09 5.90 10.06
CA LEU A 63 -2.87 5.80 11.31
C LEU A 63 -2.12 6.30 12.56
N GLN A 64 -0.89 6.82 12.42
CA GLN A 64 -0.17 7.37 13.56
C GLN A 64 -0.94 8.55 14.18
N PRO A 65 -1.20 8.56 15.49
CA PRO A 65 -1.91 9.65 16.14
C PRO A 65 -1.07 10.93 16.20
N GLY A 66 -1.76 12.08 16.20
CA GLY A 66 -1.15 13.39 16.28
C GLY A 66 -1.10 14.11 14.93
N TYR A 67 -0.43 15.27 14.90
CA TYR A 67 -0.23 16.00 13.66
C TYR A 67 0.87 15.34 12.83
N VAL A 68 0.54 14.99 11.59
CA VAL A 68 1.48 14.42 10.63
C VAL A 68 1.51 15.29 9.39
N ASP A 69 2.70 15.73 8.98
CA ASP A 69 2.87 16.47 7.75
C ASP A 69 3.06 15.53 6.55
N PHE A 70 2.04 15.47 5.69
CA PHE A 70 2.04 14.62 4.50
C PHE A 70 2.73 15.24 3.28
N THR A 71 3.41 16.38 3.41
CA THR A 71 4.07 17.06 2.28
C THR A 71 5.15 16.20 1.62
N TYR A 72 5.85 15.36 2.40
CA TYR A 72 6.81 14.38 1.87
C TYR A 72 6.18 13.02 1.54
N GLY A 73 4.88 12.88 1.82
CA GLY A 73 4.07 11.69 1.63
C GLY A 73 3.90 10.87 2.91
N VAL A 74 3.36 9.66 2.73
CA VAL A 74 2.84 8.83 3.84
C VAL A 74 2.73 7.38 3.39
N ASN A 75 2.76 6.46 4.35
CA ASN A 75 2.60 5.04 4.10
C ASN A 75 1.24 4.53 4.60
N PHE A 76 0.46 3.98 3.67
CA PHE A 76 -0.86 3.40 3.88
C PHE A 76 -0.85 1.87 4.00
N ALA A 77 0.29 1.22 3.76
CA ALA A 77 0.40 -0.24 3.71
C ALA A 77 0.00 -0.88 5.05
N SER A 78 -0.57 -2.08 4.96
CA SER A 78 -1.11 -2.80 6.12
C SER A 78 -0.80 -4.28 6.03
N ALA A 79 -0.15 -4.82 7.05
CA ALA A 79 0.20 -6.23 7.06
C ALA A 79 -1.03 -7.15 6.93
N GLY A 80 -0.90 -8.13 6.02
CA GLY A 80 -1.96 -9.07 5.66
C GLY A 80 -2.89 -8.59 4.54
N ALA A 81 -2.79 -7.33 4.09
CA ALA A 81 -3.63 -6.83 3.01
C ALA A 81 -3.38 -7.58 1.70
N GLY A 82 -4.47 -7.92 1.01
CA GLY A 82 -4.49 -8.41 -0.36
C GLY A 82 -4.97 -7.34 -1.34
N ALA A 83 -4.89 -7.68 -2.62
CA ALA A 83 -5.50 -6.93 -3.70
C ALA A 83 -7.03 -7.13 -3.71
N LEU A 84 -7.49 -8.33 -3.36
CA LEU A 84 -8.90 -8.66 -3.26
C LEU A 84 -9.48 -8.18 -1.92
N LEU A 85 -10.71 -7.67 -1.94
CA LEU A 85 -11.38 -7.14 -0.75
C LEU A 85 -11.63 -8.23 0.31
N GLU A 86 -11.85 -9.46 -0.15
CA GLU A 86 -12.14 -10.63 0.66
C GLU A 86 -10.92 -11.11 1.47
N THR A 87 -9.71 -10.77 1.01
CA THR A 87 -8.47 -11.22 1.65
C THR A 87 -8.36 -10.66 3.06
N ARG A 88 -8.55 -11.55 4.05
CA ARG A 88 -8.53 -11.25 5.49
C ARG A 88 -9.46 -10.08 5.86
N GLN A 89 -10.60 -9.99 5.19
CA GLN A 89 -11.58 -8.90 5.38
C GLN A 89 -11.91 -8.68 6.86
N GLY A 90 -11.91 -7.42 7.29
CA GLY A 90 -12.20 -7.02 8.68
C GLY A 90 -11.00 -7.10 9.63
N PHE A 91 -9.87 -7.69 9.22
CA PHE A 91 -8.65 -7.80 10.02
C PHE A 91 -7.47 -6.99 9.48
N VAL A 92 -7.64 -6.33 8.33
CA VAL A 92 -6.59 -5.59 7.63
C VAL A 92 -7.16 -4.29 7.03
N ILE A 93 -6.28 -3.35 6.68
CA ILE A 93 -6.66 -2.20 5.86
C ILE A 93 -6.58 -2.66 4.40
N SER A 94 -7.73 -2.95 3.79
CA SER A 94 -7.81 -3.42 2.39
C SER A 94 -7.17 -2.42 1.43
N LEU A 95 -6.70 -2.88 0.27
CA LEU A 95 -6.13 -2.00 -0.76
C LEU A 95 -7.08 -0.85 -1.13
N GLU A 96 -8.38 -1.14 -1.24
CA GLU A 96 -9.43 -0.13 -1.45
C GLU A 96 -9.42 0.94 -0.33
N THR A 97 -9.35 0.51 0.94
CA THR A 97 -9.30 1.44 2.08
C THR A 97 -8.03 2.29 2.05
N GLN A 98 -6.89 1.71 1.65
CA GLN A 98 -5.64 2.45 1.48
C GLN A 98 -5.76 3.53 0.40
N ILE A 99 -6.44 3.24 -0.72
CA ILE A 99 -6.77 4.23 -1.75
C ILE A 99 -7.71 5.32 -1.20
N GLY A 100 -8.68 4.95 -0.36
CA GLY A 100 -9.53 5.90 0.37
C GLY A 100 -8.72 6.86 1.26
N TYR A 101 -7.74 6.35 2.01
CA TYR A 101 -6.83 7.16 2.81
C TYR A 101 -5.99 8.10 1.96
N PHE A 102 -5.52 7.65 0.81
CA PHE A 102 -4.82 8.52 -0.13
C PHE A 102 -5.70 9.65 -0.68
N LYS A 103 -6.98 9.39 -0.98
CA LYS A 103 -7.93 10.44 -1.37
C LYS A 103 -8.10 11.48 -0.27
N ASN A 104 -8.20 11.04 0.99
CA ASN A 104 -8.24 11.95 2.14
C ASN A 104 -6.96 12.80 2.24
N VAL A 105 -5.78 12.18 2.17
CA VAL A 105 -4.49 12.91 2.21
C VAL A 105 -4.37 13.89 1.05
N SER A 106 -4.84 13.53 -0.14
CA SER A 106 -4.87 14.42 -1.30
C SER A 106 -5.73 15.67 -1.04
N GLN A 107 -6.85 15.52 -0.34
CA GLN A 107 -7.68 16.66 0.08
C GLN A 107 -6.97 17.51 1.13
N ILE A 108 -6.38 16.90 2.16
CA ILE A 108 -5.61 17.61 3.20
C ILE A 108 -4.48 18.44 2.56
N LEU A 109 -3.79 17.89 1.57
CA LEU A 109 -2.73 18.60 0.84
C LEU A 109 -3.28 19.78 0.03
N ARG A 110 -4.45 19.66 -0.60
CA ARG A 110 -5.12 20.78 -1.29
C ARG A 110 -5.51 21.89 -0.33
N GLU A 111 -6.07 21.54 0.82
CA GLU A 111 -6.44 22.51 1.86
C GLU A 111 -5.21 23.23 2.43
N LYS A 112 -4.10 22.51 2.63
CA LYS A 112 -2.85 23.07 3.17
C LYS A 112 -2.07 23.92 2.17
N LEU A 113 -1.95 23.47 0.92
CA LEU A 113 -1.03 24.05 -0.07
C LEU A 113 -1.74 24.93 -1.10
N GLY A 114 -3.05 24.75 -1.30
CA GLY A 114 -3.76 25.24 -2.48
C GLY A 114 -3.82 24.18 -3.59
N ASP A 115 -4.82 24.30 -4.46
CA ASP A 115 -5.07 23.31 -5.52
C ASP A 115 -3.90 23.18 -6.50
N ALA A 116 -3.29 24.29 -6.91
CA ALA A 116 -2.25 24.30 -7.93
C ALA A 116 -0.96 23.61 -7.43
N GLU A 117 -0.52 23.96 -6.21
CA GLU A 117 0.63 23.37 -5.56
C GLU A 117 0.39 21.89 -5.24
N ALA A 118 -0.78 21.53 -4.72
CA ALA A 118 -1.11 20.13 -4.41
C ALA A 118 -1.14 19.26 -5.67
N ILE A 119 -1.73 19.73 -6.78
CA ILE A 119 -1.70 19.03 -8.07
C ILE A 119 -0.25 18.85 -8.57
N THR A 120 0.58 19.87 -8.40
CA THR A 120 2.00 19.79 -8.80
C THR A 120 2.77 18.78 -7.95
N LEU A 121 2.53 18.76 -6.64
CA LEU A 121 3.14 17.80 -5.72
C LEU A 121 2.72 16.38 -6.07
N LEU A 122 1.40 16.13 -6.21
CA LEU A 122 0.87 14.80 -6.50
C LEU A 122 1.29 14.29 -7.89
N SER A 123 1.44 15.16 -8.89
CA SER A 123 1.88 14.75 -10.24
C SER A 123 3.38 14.37 -10.30
N LYS A 124 4.20 14.91 -9.39
CA LYS A 124 5.63 14.59 -9.26
C LYS A 124 5.91 13.50 -8.23
N ALA A 125 4.90 13.07 -7.49
CA ALA A 125 5.08 12.08 -6.44
C ALA A 125 5.38 10.69 -7.02
N VAL A 126 6.17 9.92 -6.26
CA VAL A 126 6.34 8.48 -6.49
C VAL A 126 5.27 7.72 -5.73
N TYR A 127 4.64 6.76 -6.40
CA TYR A 127 3.63 5.87 -5.85
C TYR A 127 4.18 4.45 -5.88
N LEU A 128 4.22 3.80 -4.71
CA LEU A 128 4.84 2.49 -4.57
C LEU A 128 3.80 1.49 -4.06
N PHE A 129 3.70 0.35 -4.73
CA PHE A 129 2.73 -0.72 -4.43
C PHE A 129 3.46 -2.05 -4.21
N SER A 130 3.07 -2.78 -3.17
CA SER A 130 3.44 -4.19 -2.97
C SER A 130 2.30 -4.92 -2.29
N VAL A 131 1.54 -5.66 -3.08
CA VAL A 131 0.33 -6.37 -2.66
C VAL A 131 0.08 -7.53 -3.62
N GLY A 132 -0.69 -8.54 -3.20
CA GLY A 132 -0.99 -9.72 -4.02
C GLY A 132 -0.61 -11.02 -3.33
N ALA A 133 0.51 -11.03 -2.59
CA ALA A 133 1.02 -12.25 -1.95
C ALA A 133 0.01 -12.84 -0.94
N ASN A 134 -0.68 -11.96 -0.21
CA ASN A 134 -1.68 -12.38 0.76
C ASN A 134 -2.88 -13.06 0.10
N ASP A 135 -3.30 -12.65 -1.10
CA ASP A 135 -4.45 -13.25 -1.81
C ASP A 135 -4.22 -14.73 -2.08
N TYR A 136 -3.00 -15.11 -2.46
CA TYR A 136 -2.63 -16.52 -2.64
C TYR A 136 -2.47 -17.26 -1.32
N SER A 137 -1.80 -16.66 -0.32
CA SER A 137 -1.61 -17.32 0.99
C SER A 137 -2.93 -17.59 1.70
N PHE A 138 -3.89 -16.68 1.56
CA PHE A 138 -5.18 -16.72 2.24
C PHE A 138 -6.03 -17.90 1.79
N LEU A 139 -5.90 -18.34 0.52
CA LEU A 139 -6.56 -19.54 0.01
C LEU A 139 -6.19 -20.78 0.83
N PHE A 140 -4.91 -20.92 1.20
CA PHE A 140 -4.41 -22.05 1.96
C PHE A 140 -4.73 -21.92 3.46
N ASP A 141 -4.59 -20.72 4.03
CA ASP A 141 -4.90 -20.46 5.44
C ASP A 141 -6.37 -20.78 5.80
N THR A 142 -7.27 -20.67 4.82
CA THR A 142 -8.72 -20.82 5.04
C THR A 142 -9.32 -22.08 4.42
N ASN A 143 -8.52 -22.92 3.74
CA ASN A 143 -9.03 -24.03 2.92
C ASN A 143 -10.16 -23.57 1.98
N SER A 144 -9.92 -22.47 1.27
CA SER A 144 -10.94 -21.80 0.46
C SER A 144 -11.42 -22.64 -0.72
N SER A 145 -12.74 -22.65 -0.95
CA SER A 145 -13.36 -23.24 -2.15
C SER A 145 -13.07 -22.45 -3.44
N ALA A 146 -12.40 -21.30 -3.35
CA ALA A 146 -11.96 -20.57 -4.53
C ALA A 146 -10.99 -21.39 -5.38
N LEU A 147 -10.23 -22.33 -4.77
CA LEU A 147 -9.40 -23.30 -5.49
C LEU A 147 -10.21 -24.27 -6.36
N ASP A 148 -11.49 -24.47 -6.04
CA ASP A 148 -12.42 -25.30 -6.83
C ASP A 148 -13.22 -24.46 -7.83
N SER A 149 -13.32 -23.14 -7.60
CA SER A 149 -14.19 -22.23 -8.35
C SER A 149 -13.48 -21.50 -9.49
N PHE A 150 -12.15 -21.38 -9.42
CA PHE A 150 -11.33 -20.69 -10.41
C PHE A 150 -10.18 -21.56 -10.87
N SER A 151 -9.85 -21.50 -12.17
CA SER A 151 -8.52 -21.88 -12.64
C SER A 151 -7.45 -20.95 -12.05
N ARG A 152 -6.20 -21.39 -12.10
CA ARG A 152 -5.07 -20.57 -11.60
C ARG A 152 -4.97 -19.27 -12.39
N GLU A 153 -5.17 -19.33 -13.69
CA GLU A 153 -5.09 -18.20 -14.61
C GLU A 153 -6.20 -17.18 -14.33
N GLU A 154 -7.43 -17.62 -14.08
CA GLU A 154 -8.55 -16.74 -13.70
C GLU A 154 -8.28 -16.05 -12.36
N PHE A 155 -7.80 -16.78 -11.34
CA PHE A 155 -7.50 -16.19 -10.04
C PHE A 155 -6.35 -15.17 -10.13
N VAL A 156 -5.29 -15.47 -10.89
CA VAL A 156 -4.21 -14.51 -11.16
C VAL A 156 -4.76 -13.27 -11.88
N GLY A 157 -5.68 -13.45 -12.83
CA GLY A 157 -6.37 -12.37 -13.51
C GLY A 157 -7.09 -11.43 -12.56
N LEU A 158 -7.87 -11.98 -11.61
CA LEU A 158 -8.58 -11.18 -10.60
C LEU A 158 -7.64 -10.34 -9.73
N VAL A 159 -6.51 -10.92 -9.29
CA VAL A 159 -5.51 -10.20 -8.48
C VAL A 159 -4.89 -9.07 -9.29
N ILE A 160 -4.48 -9.33 -10.54
CA ILE A 160 -3.87 -8.32 -11.41
C ILE A 160 -4.86 -7.20 -11.74
N GLU A 161 -6.12 -7.53 -12.02
CA GLU A 161 -7.16 -6.56 -12.33
C GLU A 161 -7.38 -5.60 -11.14
N ASN A 162 -7.52 -6.13 -9.93
CA ASN A 162 -7.72 -5.30 -8.73
C ASN A 162 -6.52 -4.39 -8.44
N ILE A 163 -5.29 -4.89 -8.62
CA ILE A 163 -4.07 -4.05 -8.51
C ILE A 163 -4.09 -2.94 -9.56
N SER A 164 -4.44 -3.28 -10.81
CA SER A 164 -4.47 -2.33 -11.93
C SER A 164 -5.51 -1.25 -11.69
N SER A 165 -6.73 -1.62 -11.28
CA SER A 165 -7.79 -0.66 -10.93
C SER A 165 -7.37 0.26 -9.77
N ALA A 166 -6.71 -0.27 -8.74
CA ALA A 166 -6.20 0.56 -7.64
C ALA A 166 -5.18 1.60 -8.11
N ILE A 167 -4.30 1.23 -9.05
CA ILE A 167 -3.31 2.16 -9.65
C ILE A 167 -4.03 3.24 -10.47
N GLU A 168 -5.05 2.88 -11.26
CA GLU A 168 -5.83 3.84 -12.06
C GLU A 168 -6.60 4.86 -11.23
N LEU A 169 -7.00 4.49 -10.01
CA LEU A 169 -7.67 5.38 -9.06
C LEU A 169 -6.75 6.43 -8.43
N ILE A 170 -5.43 6.29 -8.60
CA ILE A 170 -4.48 7.35 -8.27
C ILE A 170 -4.45 8.34 -9.45
N PRO A 171 -4.62 9.66 -9.22
CA PRO A 171 -4.64 10.67 -10.27
C PRO A 171 -3.22 10.90 -10.82
N LEU A 172 -2.69 9.90 -11.54
CA LEU A 172 -1.46 9.95 -12.31
C LEU A 172 -1.71 10.75 -13.58
N LYS A 173 -1.81 12.07 -13.48
CA LYS A 173 -1.65 12.92 -14.68
C LYS A 173 -0.17 12.92 -15.07
N GLY A 174 0.23 11.98 -15.93
CA GLY A 174 1.52 12.09 -16.62
C GLY A 174 2.07 10.85 -17.32
N HIS A 175 1.75 9.61 -16.91
CA HIS A 175 2.49 8.43 -17.44
C HIS A 175 1.66 7.16 -17.71
N THR A 176 0.40 7.09 -17.29
CA THR A 176 -0.41 5.86 -17.42
C THR A 176 -0.82 5.53 -18.85
N SER A 177 -0.75 6.49 -19.78
CA SER A 177 -1.03 6.22 -21.21
C SER A 177 0.01 5.31 -21.89
N ASN A 178 1.15 5.01 -21.27
CA ASN A 178 2.26 4.30 -21.93
C ASN A 178 2.70 2.99 -21.25
N LEU A 179 2.13 2.63 -20.10
CA LEU A 179 2.49 1.37 -19.42
C LEU A 179 1.56 0.22 -19.83
N LEU A 180 0.27 0.47 -19.99
CA LEU A 180 -0.72 -0.55 -20.41
C LEU A 180 -0.48 -1.04 -21.85
N SER A 181 -0.05 -0.14 -22.76
CA SER A 181 0.33 -0.51 -24.12
C SER A 181 1.60 -1.39 -24.20
N ARG A 182 2.39 -1.45 -23.12
CA ARG A 182 3.59 -2.30 -23.03
C ARG A 182 3.35 -3.64 -22.35
N LEU A 183 2.19 -3.82 -21.70
CA LEU A 183 1.82 -5.07 -21.02
C LEU A 183 0.88 -5.97 -21.84
N GLY A 184 0.56 -5.59 -23.08
CA GLY A 184 -0.14 -6.48 -24.02
C GLY A 184 -1.57 -6.86 -23.62
N VAL A 185 -2.19 -6.11 -22.70
CA VAL A 185 -3.60 -6.28 -22.35
C VAL A 185 -4.41 -5.41 -23.31
N GLU A 186 -4.71 -5.96 -24.49
CA GLU A 186 -5.76 -5.41 -25.35
C GLU A 186 -7.13 -5.77 -24.77
N SER A 187 -7.97 -4.75 -24.54
CA SER A 187 -9.38 -4.94 -24.20
C SER A 187 -10.09 -5.68 -25.33
N PRO A 188 -10.98 -6.64 -25.05
CA PRO A 188 -11.88 -7.17 -26.07
C PRO A 188 -12.77 -6.05 -26.60
N ALA A 189 -13.01 -6.07 -27.91
CA ALA A 189 -13.85 -5.14 -28.65
C ALA A 189 -15.34 -5.27 -28.33
#